data_AF-A0A9P8Q4J3-F1
#
_entry.id   AF-A0A9P8Q4J3-F1
#
_cell.length_a   1.000
_cell.length_b   1.000
_cell.length_c   1.000
_cell.angle_alpha   90.00
_cell.angle_beta   90.00
_cell.angle_gamma   90.00
#
_symmetry.space_group_name_H-M   'P 1'
#
loop_
_entity.id
_entity.type
_entity.pdbx_description
1 polymer ?
#
loop_
_entity_poly.entity_id
_entity_poly.type
_entity_poly.pdbx_seq_one_letter_code
_entity_poly.pdbx_strand_id
1 'polypeptide(L)'
;IPQEIWRKPSNIDPEQEQRGIQRLKDNGVQYADMESYHNMCRFNSGWFYRLEGLKKFKWYWRFEPNTDYYCSIDYDIFKFMEDNDKTYGFTISLYDDPLTVETLWPVTMDFVKQNPQYVHPN
;
A
#
# COMPACT_ATOMS: atom_id res chain seq x y z
N ILE A 1 0.55 0.33 16.83
CA ILE A 1 -0.38 1.02 15.90
C ILE A 1 -1.71 1.16 16.63
N PRO A 2 -2.30 2.37 16.73
CA PRO A 2 -3.61 2.57 17.35
C PRO A 2 -4.69 1.68 16.71
N GLN A 3 -5.67 1.22 17.49
CA GLN A 3 -6.66 0.26 17.02
C GLN A 3 -7.54 0.83 15.91
N GLU A 4 -7.90 2.10 16.00
CA GLU A 4 -8.67 2.84 15.01
C GLU A 4 -7.95 2.99 13.66
N ILE A 5 -6.61 2.93 13.68
CA ILE A 5 -5.78 2.96 12.48
C ILE A 5 -5.66 1.56 11.88
N TRP A 6 -5.47 0.54 12.72
CA TRP A 6 -5.19 -0.84 12.28
C TRP A 6 -6.44 -1.62 11.90
N ARG A 7 -7.51 -1.53 12.70
CA ARG A 7 -8.68 -2.40 12.56
C ARG A 7 -9.51 -2.04 11.33
N LYS A 8 -10.19 -3.06 10.82
CA LYS A 8 -11.23 -2.93 9.79
C LYS A 8 -12.25 -1.84 10.19
N PRO A 9 -12.56 -0.90 9.30
CA PRO A 9 -13.52 0.15 9.60
C PRO A 9 -14.96 -0.39 9.59
N SER A 10 -15.86 0.29 10.31
CA SER A 10 -17.24 -0.17 10.53
C SER A 10 -18.14 -0.12 9.29
N ASN A 11 -17.68 0.52 8.20
CA ASN A 11 -18.43 0.64 6.96
C ASN A 11 -18.20 -0.55 6.00
N ILE A 12 -17.45 -1.57 6.41
CA ILE A 12 -17.30 -2.81 5.64
C ILE A 12 -18.46 -3.75 5.97
N ASP A 13 -19.20 -4.16 4.94
CA ASP A 13 -20.25 -5.17 5.03
C ASP A 13 -19.62 -6.56 5.28
N PRO A 14 -19.86 -7.19 6.44
CA PRO A 14 -19.28 -8.49 6.76
C PRO A 14 -19.69 -9.62 5.81
N GLU A 15 -20.92 -9.60 5.30
CA GLU A 15 -21.39 -10.65 4.39
C GLU A 15 -20.75 -10.50 3.00
N GLN A 16 -20.62 -9.26 2.52
CA GLN A 16 -19.94 -8.99 1.25
C GLN A 16 -18.47 -9.39 1.32
N GLU A 17 -17.79 -9.04 2.42
CA GLU A 17 -16.41 -9.42 2.67
C GLU A 17 -16.26 -10.94 2.71
N GLN A 18 -17.09 -11.65 3.46
CA GLN A 18 -17.02 -13.11 3.58
C GLN A 18 -17.19 -13.80 2.23
N ARG A 19 -18.14 -13.33 1.38
CA ARG A 19 -18.32 -13.85 0.01
C ARG A 19 -17.09 -13.61 -0.85
N GLY A 20 -16.49 -12.41 -0.78
CA GLY A 20 -15.27 -12.07 -1.51
C GLY A 20 -14.09 -12.95 -1.09
N ILE A 21 -13.86 -13.09 0.21
CA ILE A 21 -12.81 -13.96 0.76
C ILE A 21 -13.01 -15.40 0.29
N GLN A 22 -14.23 -15.95 0.39
CA GLN A 22 -14.48 -17.33 -0.02
C GLN A 22 -14.16 -17.54 -1.50
N ARG A 23 -14.59 -16.62 -2.36
CA ARG A 23 -14.26 -16.65 -3.79
C ARG A 23 -12.75 -16.63 -4.02
N LEU A 24 -12.00 -15.77 -3.34
CA LEU A 24 -10.54 -15.68 -3.49
C LEU A 24 -9.83 -16.96 -3.01
N LYS A 25 -10.28 -17.54 -1.90
CA LYS A 25 -9.79 -18.84 -1.40
C LYS A 25 -10.02 -19.96 -2.42
N ASP A 26 -11.22 -20.03 -2.98
CA ASP A 26 -11.60 -21.06 -3.95
C ASP A 26 -10.76 -20.99 -5.23
N ASN A 27 -10.22 -19.80 -5.55
CA ASN A 27 -9.31 -19.55 -6.67
C ASN A 27 -7.81 -19.62 -6.28
N GLY A 28 -7.48 -20.03 -5.05
CA GLY A 28 -6.10 -20.25 -4.61
C GLY A 28 -5.31 -18.98 -4.29
N VAL A 29 -5.97 -17.83 -4.10
CA VAL A 29 -5.31 -16.56 -3.78
C VAL A 29 -4.71 -16.62 -2.38
N GLN A 30 -3.42 -16.31 -2.26
CA GLN A 30 -2.69 -16.34 -1.00
C GLN A 30 -3.20 -15.29 -0.01
N TYR A 31 -3.21 -15.65 1.27
CA TYR A 31 -3.63 -14.78 2.39
C TYR A 31 -5.07 -14.23 2.32
N ALA A 32 -5.90 -14.74 1.41
CA ALA A 32 -7.26 -14.26 1.20
C ALA A 32 -8.10 -14.26 2.49
N ASP A 33 -7.90 -15.23 3.39
CA ASP A 33 -8.64 -15.37 4.65
C ASP A 33 -7.91 -14.83 5.88
N MET A 34 -6.77 -14.17 5.70
CA MET A 34 -5.98 -13.62 6.78
C MET A 34 -6.36 -12.15 7.03
N GLU A 35 -7.25 -11.89 7.98
CA GLU A 35 -7.69 -10.52 8.31
C GLU A 35 -6.52 -9.56 8.59
N SER A 36 -5.48 -10.02 9.27
CA SER A 36 -4.28 -9.21 9.54
C SER A 36 -3.55 -8.79 8.27
N TYR A 37 -3.61 -9.57 7.19
CA TYR A 37 -3.01 -9.24 5.90
C TYR A 37 -3.80 -8.11 5.21
N HIS A 38 -5.13 -8.17 5.22
CA HIS A 38 -5.99 -7.08 4.73
C HIS A 38 -5.77 -5.78 5.52
N ASN A 39 -5.68 -5.88 6.85
CA ASN A 39 -5.37 -4.75 7.72
C ASN A 39 -3.98 -4.16 7.41
N MET A 40 -2.97 -5.01 7.16
CA MET A 40 -1.62 -4.60 6.78
C MET A 40 -1.61 -3.86 5.44
N CYS A 41 -2.27 -4.39 4.41
CA CYS A 41 -2.39 -3.74 3.10
C CYS A 41 -3.02 -2.36 3.25
N ARG A 42 -4.18 -2.26 3.92
CA ARG A 42 -4.84 -0.96 4.18
C ARG A 42 -3.93 0.00 4.96
N PHE A 43 -3.24 -0.50 5.99
CA PHE A 43 -2.36 0.32 6.82
C PHE A 43 -1.22 0.94 6.01
N ASN A 44 -0.55 0.14 5.19
CA ASN A 44 0.55 0.59 4.33
C ASN A 44 0.08 1.48 3.18
N SER A 45 -1.13 1.28 2.65
CA SER A 45 -1.67 2.12 1.57
C SER A 45 -2.05 3.54 2.02
N GLY A 46 -2.51 3.74 3.26
CA GLY A 46 -3.16 5.00 3.62
C GLY A 46 -2.95 5.54 5.03
N TRP A 47 -2.29 4.79 5.91
CA TRP A 47 -2.32 5.09 7.33
C TRP A 47 -0.98 5.19 8.04
N PHE A 48 0.05 4.45 7.59
CA PHE A 48 1.33 4.44 8.32
C PHE A 48 1.90 5.86 8.51
N TYR A 49 1.87 6.71 7.48
CA TYR A 49 2.36 8.09 7.53
C TYR A 49 1.55 9.03 8.46
N ARG A 50 0.40 8.57 8.97
CA ARG A 50 -0.43 9.33 9.92
C ARG A 50 -0.05 9.10 11.37
N LEU A 51 0.82 8.12 11.65
CA LEU A 51 1.31 7.84 13.00
C LEU A 51 2.03 9.06 13.57
N GLU A 52 1.74 9.39 14.83
CA GLU A 52 2.31 10.55 15.52
C GLU A 52 3.85 10.57 15.47
N GLY A 53 4.47 9.40 15.69
CA GLY A 53 5.92 9.25 15.64
C GLY A 53 6.54 9.52 14.26
N LEU A 54 5.75 9.47 13.19
CA LEU A 54 6.19 9.69 11.81
C LEU A 54 5.94 11.11 11.30
N LYS A 55 5.07 11.90 11.96
CA LYS A 55 4.72 13.26 11.51
C LYS A 55 5.90 14.23 11.40
N LYS A 56 6.99 13.96 12.14
CA LYS A 56 8.22 14.76 12.12
C LYS A 56 9.18 14.42 10.98
N PHE A 57 8.89 13.38 10.19
CA PHE A 57 9.77 12.91 9.12
C PHE A 57 9.14 13.16 7.76
N LYS A 58 9.95 13.65 6.82
CA LYS A 58 9.58 13.83 5.40
C LYS A 58 9.81 12.56 4.58
N TRP A 59 10.89 11.83 4.89
CA TRP A 59 11.30 10.63 4.18
C TRP A 59 11.24 9.39 5.07
N TYR A 60 10.98 8.24 4.44
CA TYR A 60 11.08 6.94 5.09
C TYR A 60 11.66 5.93 4.11
N TRP A 61 12.34 4.92 4.64
CA TRP A 61 12.72 3.72 3.89
C TRP A 61 12.05 2.54 4.56
N ARG A 62 11.18 1.85 3.82
CA ARG A 62 10.49 0.63 4.27
C ARG A 62 11.45 -0.55 4.26
N PHE A 63 11.56 -1.22 5.40
CA PHE A 63 12.26 -2.49 5.57
C PHE A 63 11.26 -3.58 5.94
N GLU A 64 11.44 -4.75 5.36
CA GLU A 64 10.66 -5.95 5.69
C GLU A 64 11.60 -7.01 6.29
N PRO A 65 11.11 -7.91 7.15
CA PRO A 65 11.89 -9.04 7.62
C PRO A 65 12.35 -9.91 6.44
N ASN A 66 13.48 -10.61 6.63
CA ASN A 66 14.00 -11.58 5.65
C ASN A 66 14.33 -10.96 4.27
N THR A 67 14.93 -9.77 4.28
CA THR A 67 15.52 -9.13 3.08
C THR A 67 17.04 -9.00 3.22
N ASP A 68 17.76 -9.12 2.10
CA ASP A 68 19.21 -9.02 2.03
C ASP A 68 19.66 -7.77 1.27
N TYR A 69 20.78 -7.19 1.69
CA TYR A 69 21.39 -6.00 1.09
C TYR A 69 22.85 -6.30 0.75
N TYR A 70 23.15 -6.36 -0.54
CA TYR A 70 24.43 -6.86 -1.05
C TYR A 70 25.46 -5.77 -1.38
N CYS A 71 25.01 -4.52 -1.51
CA CYS A 71 25.82 -3.40 -1.94
C CYS A 71 25.96 -2.39 -0.81
N SER A 72 27.19 -1.93 -0.56
CA SER A 72 27.42 -0.74 0.25
C SER A 72 26.84 0.50 -0.44
N ILE A 73 26.24 1.39 0.33
CA ILE A 73 25.78 2.70 -0.13
C ILE A 73 26.61 3.75 0.60
N ASP A 74 27.33 4.57 -0.14
CA ASP A 74 28.33 5.51 0.34
C ASP A 74 27.88 6.98 0.28
N TYR A 75 26.58 7.21 0.04
CA TYR A 75 25.93 8.52 0.03
C TYR A 75 24.65 8.53 0.86
N ASP A 76 24.21 9.71 1.27
CA ASP A 76 22.94 9.89 1.98
C ASP A 76 21.77 9.82 0.99
N ILE A 77 21.00 8.74 1.08
CA ILE A 77 19.87 8.47 0.18
C ILE A 77 18.77 9.52 0.35
N PHE A 78 18.45 9.93 1.58
CA PHE A 78 17.37 10.89 1.80
C PHE A 78 17.76 12.28 1.30
N LYS A 79 19.01 12.66 1.49
CA LYS A 79 19.56 13.89 0.90
C LYS A 79 19.59 13.80 -0.62
N PHE A 80 19.94 12.65 -1.21
CA PHE A 80 19.85 12.45 -2.66
C PHE A 80 18.41 12.66 -3.16
N MET A 81 17.40 12.11 -2.47
CA MET A 81 15.99 12.28 -2.85
C MET A 81 15.58 13.76 -2.82
N GLU A 82 16.01 14.49 -1.79
CA GLU A 82 15.73 15.92 -1.64
C GLU A 82 16.48 16.80 -2.64
N ASP A 83 17.78 16.60 -2.82
CA ASP A 83 18.63 17.42 -3.69
C ASP A 83 18.32 17.20 -5.19
N ASN A 84 17.62 16.12 -5.54
CA ASN A 84 17.33 15.75 -6.94
C ASN A 84 15.84 15.65 -7.26
N ASP A 85 14.98 16.24 -6.43
CA ASP A 85 13.53 16.30 -6.60
C ASP A 85 12.89 14.92 -6.89
N LYS A 86 13.29 13.89 -6.13
CA LYS A 86 12.75 12.54 -6.29
C LYS A 86 11.62 12.30 -5.31
N THR A 87 10.48 11.82 -5.78
CA THR A 87 9.31 11.55 -4.91
C THR A 87 9.33 10.15 -4.32
N TYR A 88 9.82 9.15 -5.06
CA TYR A 88 9.75 7.74 -4.68
C TYR A 88 10.92 6.94 -5.28
N GLY A 89 11.37 5.91 -4.57
CA GLY A 89 12.44 5.00 -5.02
C GLY A 89 12.00 3.54 -4.89
N PHE A 90 12.37 2.70 -5.84
CA PHE A 90 12.08 1.26 -5.86
C PHE A 90 13.25 0.48 -6.47
N THR A 91 13.31 -0.82 -6.19
CA THR A 91 14.37 -1.71 -6.71
C THR A 91 13.84 -2.82 -7.61
N ILE A 92 12.57 -3.24 -7.44
CA ILE A 92 11.94 -4.35 -8.18
C ILE A 92 10.57 -3.90 -8.68
N SER A 93 10.20 -4.31 -9.90
CA SER A 93 8.88 -4.08 -10.51
C SER A 93 8.29 -5.41 -10.97
N LEU A 94 7.01 -5.66 -10.66
CA LEU A 94 6.34 -6.94 -10.86
C LEU A 94 4.92 -6.73 -11.41
N TYR A 95 4.40 -7.77 -12.07
CA TYR A 95 2.96 -7.92 -12.26
C TYR A 95 2.33 -8.48 -10.98
N ASP A 96 1.08 -8.08 -10.72
CA ASP A 96 0.29 -8.57 -9.60
C ASP A 96 -0.73 -9.63 -10.05
N ASP A 97 -1.26 -10.40 -9.11
CA ASP A 97 -2.37 -11.32 -9.38
C ASP A 97 -3.65 -10.49 -9.64
N PRO A 98 -4.22 -10.54 -10.85
CA PRO A 98 -5.38 -9.73 -11.21
C PRO A 98 -6.62 -10.03 -10.34
N LEU A 99 -6.70 -11.21 -9.73
CA LEU A 99 -7.80 -11.57 -8.82
C LEU A 99 -7.80 -10.73 -7.54
N THR A 100 -6.66 -10.18 -7.14
CA THR A 100 -6.54 -9.37 -5.91
C THR A 100 -6.97 -7.91 -6.12
N VAL A 101 -7.06 -7.46 -7.38
CA VAL A 101 -7.25 -6.04 -7.76
C VAL A 101 -8.33 -5.82 -8.82
N GLU A 102 -9.27 -6.77 -8.98
CA GLU A 102 -10.27 -6.79 -10.07
C GLU A 102 -10.98 -5.45 -10.30
N THR A 103 -11.40 -4.78 -9.22
CA THR A 103 -12.12 -3.51 -9.29
C THR A 103 -11.25 -2.29 -8.98
N LEU A 104 -9.97 -2.48 -8.65
CA LEU A 104 -9.08 -1.38 -8.25
C LEU A 104 -8.95 -0.34 -9.37
N TRP A 105 -8.65 -0.79 -10.59
CA TRP A 105 -8.50 0.12 -11.73
C TRP A 105 -9.82 0.80 -12.14
N PRO A 106 -10.96 0.09 -12.29
CA PRO A 106 -12.26 0.73 -12.52
C PRO A 106 -12.59 1.82 -11.49
N VAL A 107 -12.45 1.53 -10.19
CA VAL A 107 -12.72 2.49 -9.10
C VAL A 107 -11.75 3.68 -9.15
N THR A 108 -10.48 3.43 -9.45
CA THR A 108 -9.47 4.49 -9.63
C THR A 108 -9.85 5.41 -10.79
N MET A 109 -10.32 4.85 -11.90
CA MET A 109 -10.75 5.63 -13.05
C MET A 109 -12.00 6.45 -12.77
N ASP A 110 -12.94 5.94 -11.98
CA ASP A 110 -14.10 6.73 -11.57
C ASP A 110 -13.71 7.89 -10.65
N PHE A 111 -12.75 7.68 -9.74
CA PHE A 111 -12.14 8.76 -8.96
C PHE A 111 -11.46 9.80 -9.85
N VAL A 112 -10.66 9.37 -10.82
CA VAL A 112 -9.95 10.26 -11.75
C VAL A 112 -10.92 11.07 -12.61
N LYS A 113 -12.00 10.46 -13.13
CA LYS A 113 -13.04 11.19 -13.90
C LYS A 113 -13.69 12.30 -13.08
N GLN A 114 -13.90 12.06 -11.78
CA GLN A 114 -14.47 13.05 -10.86
C GLN A 114 -13.43 14.09 -10.41
N ASN A 115 -12.14 13.78 -10.51
CA ASN A 115 -11.04 14.60 -10.02
C ASN A 115 -9.90 14.74 -11.06
N PRO A 116 -10.19 15.23 -12.28
CA PRO A 116 -9.20 15.29 -13.35
C PRO A 116 -8.01 16.20 -13.00
N GLN A 117 -8.19 17.17 -12.09
CA GLN A 117 -7.15 18.08 -11.62
C GLN A 117 -5.99 17.39 -10.90
N TYR A 118 -6.16 16.14 -10.45
CA TYR A 118 -5.10 15.39 -9.76
C TYR A 118 -4.23 14.56 -10.72
N VAL A 119 -4.57 14.51 -12.01
CA VAL A 119 -3.74 13.82 -13.02
C VAL A 119 -2.53 14.68 -13.33
N HIS A 120 -1.34 14.12 -13.09
CA HIS A 120 -0.09 14.77 -13.46
C HIS A 120 0.03 14.81 -15.00
N PRO A 121 0.52 15.91 -15.60
CA PRO A 121 0.57 16.06 -17.06
C PRO A 121 1.64 15.22 -17.76
N ASN A 122 2.62 14.71 -16.99
CA ASN A 122 3.67 13.79 -17.44
C ASN A 122 3.50 12.43 -16.80
#